data_AF-A0AAJ6QP55-F1
#
_entry.id   AF-A0AAJ6QP55-F1
#
_cell.length_a   1.000
_cell.length_b   1.000
_cell.length_c   1.000
_cell.angle_alpha   90.00
_cell.angle_beta   90.00
_cell.angle_gamma   90.00
#
_symmetry.space_group_name_H-M   'P 1'
#
loop_
_entity.id
_entity.type
_entity.pdbx_description
1 polymer ?
#
loop_
_entity_poly.entity_id
_entity_poly.type
_entity_poly.pdbx_seq_one_letter_code
_entity_poly.pdbx_strand_id
1 'polypeptide(L)'
;AIRASEDPILVFSRETASSWVGYVQRLFEDGTFSLAPDQFAQVFVILADRGGYAIPLCYALLPNKSENSYRRMIDLVMGAFPSLNPASIAMDFEMAVINAFIAAFPNAEIHGCLFLFVQKCGFRGLLVLYNCDILEAMALSLQCYVHSDRLDLATNEMKRMVAKDEDASLTQLCSGLLYLALGGDNLEEAFYIFTEMAEKNTKTPLLSVGLASVLIAQGKFEEADSVLAESLEKDPNHLETVINQVVVSQFLGKSSEVCTRLLSQLKNSNQSHPFILDHQLKEQLFQTLCRSFAN
;
A
#
# COMPACT_ATOMS: atom_id res chain seq x y z
N ALA A 1 -35.83 29.50 -18.28
CA ALA A 1 -35.27 28.32 -17.58
C ALA A 1 -34.26 27.66 -18.50
N ILE A 2 -32.97 27.95 -18.30
CA ILE A 2 -31.88 27.37 -19.10
C ILE A 2 -31.44 26.13 -18.32
N ARG A 3 -31.62 24.95 -18.90
CA ARG A 3 -31.24 23.67 -18.29
C ARG A 3 -29.76 23.72 -17.96
N ALA A 4 -29.42 23.62 -16.67
CA ALA A 4 -28.08 23.25 -16.25
C ALA A 4 -27.76 21.89 -16.90
N SER A 5 -26.59 21.75 -17.52
CA SER A 5 -26.13 20.43 -17.96
C SER A 5 -26.17 19.48 -16.76
N GLU A 6 -26.74 18.28 -16.92
CA GLU A 6 -26.97 17.34 -15.81
C GLU A 6 -25.66 16.93 -15.07
N ASP A 7 -24.49 17.21 -15.65
CA ASP A 7 -23.16 16.98 -15.06
C ASP A 7 -22.17 18.09 -15.47
N PRO A 8 -22.07 19.22 -14.74
CA PRO A 8 -21.11 20.29 -15.04
C PRO A 8 -19.68 19.87 -14.70
N ILE A 9 -18.72 20.20 -15.57
CA ILE A 9 -17.28 20.04 -15.32
C ILE A 9 -16.65 21.42 -15.47
N LEU A 10 -15.89 21.86 -14.47
CA LEU A 10 -15.18 23.14 -14.48
C LEU A 10 -13.67 22.87 -14.43
N VAL A 11 -12.91 23.47 -15.35
CA VAL A 11 -11.45 23.36 -15.40
C VAL A 11 -10.85 24.75 -15.22
N PHE A 12 -9.92 24.87 -14.27
CA PHE A 12 -9.19 26.08 -13.94
C PHE A 12 -7.71 25.87 -14.21
N SER A 13 -7.09 26.76 -14.96
CA SER A 13 -5.66 26.69 -15.26
C SER A 13 -5.06 28.09 -15.33
N ARG A 14 -3.72 28.17 -15.34
CA ARG A 14 -3.01 29.44 -15.56
C ARG A 14 -2.72 29.61 -17.04
N GLU A 15 -3.00 30.77 -17.61
CA GLU A 15 -2.69 31.08 -19.02
C GLU A 15 -1.20 30.90 -19.35
N THR A 16 -0.32 31.14 -18.37
CA THR A 16 1.12 30.97 -18.55
C THR A 16 1.55 29.52 -18.78
N ALA A 17 0.69 28.54 -18.47
CA ALA A 17 0.95 27.11 -18.70
C ALA A 17 1.19 26.77 -20.17
N SER A 18 0.46 27.41 -21.10
CA SER A 18 0.54 27.13 -22.53
C SER A 18 1.92 27.38 -23.13
N SER A 19 2.74 28.23 -22.50
CA SER A 19 4.10 28.55 -22.97
C SER A 19 5.12 27.43 -22.75
N TRP A 20 4.82 26.48 -21.85
CA TRP A 20 5.76 25.41 -21.49
C TRP A 20 5.15 24.00 -21.48
N VAL A 21 3.83 23.87 -21.59
CA VAL A 21 3.14 22.57 -21.53
C VAL A 21 3.62 21.56 -22.58
N GLY A 22 4.09 22.03 -23.74
CA GLY A 22 4.63 21.17 -24.80
C GLY A 22 5.99 20.53 -24.50
N TYR A 23 6.68 20.95 -23.45
CA TYR A 23 7.93 20.35 -23.00
C TYR A 23 7.73 19.36 -21.84
N VAL A 24 6.50 19.21 -21.35
CA VAL A 24 6.19 18.35 -20.21
C VAL A 24 6.27 16.89 -20.65
N GLN A 25 7.20 16.16 -20.05
CA GLN A 25 7.38 14.72 -20.30
C GLN A 25 6.65 13.84 -19.28
N ARG A 26 6.36 14.40 -18.09
CA ARG A 26 5.74 13.65 -16.99
C ARG A 26 4.60 14.45 -16.37
N LEU A 27 3.46 13.79 -16.22
CA LEU A 27 2.33 14.28 -15.44
C LEU A 27 2.17 13.47 -14.15
N PHE A 28 1.57 14.11 -13.15
CA PHE A 28 1.04 13.45 -11.97
C PHE A 28 -0.41 13.90 -11.81
N GLU A 29 -1.28 13.04 -11.29
CA GLU A 29 -2.60 13.46 -10.85
C GLU A 29 -2.87 13.15 -9.39
N ASP A 30 -3.73 13.99 -8.80
CA ASP A 30 -4.25 13.79 -7.47
C ASP A 30 -5.73 14.16 -7.43
N GLY A 31 -6.52 13.36 -6.72
CA GLY A 31 -7.95 13.53 -6.57
C GLY A 31 -8.35 13.64 -5.10
N THR A 32 -8.56 14.86 -4.60
CA THR A 32 -8.88 15.10 -3.18
C THR A 32 -10.39 15.38 -2.95
N PHE A 33 -10.96 14.69 -1.96
CA PHE A 33 -12.42 14.72 -1.64
C PHE A 33 -12.83 15.79 -0.63
N SER A 34 -11.99 16.06 0.37
CA SER A 34 -12.31 16.96 1.49
C SER A 34 -12.43 18.44 1.10
N LEU A 35 -12.08 18.79 -0.14
CA LEU A 35 -12.04 20.15 -0.65
C LEU A 35 -13.09 20.41 -1.74
N ALA A 36 -13.89 19.40 -2.11
CA ALA A 36 -14.92 19.56 -3.14
C ALA A 36 -16.12 20.34 -2.58
N PRO A 37 -16.61 21.38 -3.26
CA PRO A 37 -17.88 22.02 -2.92
C PRO A 37 -19.04 21.03 -3.04
N ASP A 38 -20.12 21.21 -2.28
CA ASP A 38 -21.28 20.28 -2.20
C ASP A 38 -21.90 19.88 -3.55
N GLN A 39 -21.65 20.66 -4.60
CA GLN A 39 -22.17 20.45 -5.97
C GLN A 39 -21.28 19.51 -6.81
N PHE A 40 -20.11 19.10 -6.31
CA PHE A 40 -19.13 18.27 -7.01
C PHE A 40 -18.66 17.12 -6.12
N ALA A 41 -18.37 15.98 -6.73
CA ALA A 41 -17.91 14.79 -6.01
C ALA A 41 -16.40 14.81 -5.72
N GLN A 42 -15.61 15.56 -6.51
CA GLN A 42 -14.15 15.53 -6.40
C GLN A 42 -13.50 16.80 -6.98
N VAL A 43 -12.43 17.25 -6.31
CA VAL A 43 -11.42 18.13 -6.91
C VAL A 43 -10.31 17.25 -7.49
N PHE A 44 -10.05 17.39 -8.79
CA PHE A 44 -9.01 16.67 -9.51
C PHE A 44 -7.92 17.65 -9.93
N VAL A 45 -6.66 17.30 -9.71
CA VAL A 45 -5.51 18.16 -9.99
C VAL A 45 -4.58 17.42 -10.94
N ILE A 46 -4.23 18.07 -12.05
CA ILE A 46 -3.18 17.60 -12.95
C ILE A 46 -1.94 18.46 -12.67
N LEU A 47 -0.84 17.79 -12.34
CA LEU A 47 0.46 18.37 -12.05
C LEU A 47 1.42 18.00 -13.17
N ALA A 48 2.32 18.91 -13.53
CA ALA A 48 3.37 18.68 -14.51
C ALA A 48 4.74 18.71 -13.83
N ASP A 49 5.63 17.79 -14.19
CA ASP A 49 7.04 17.85 -13.80
C ASP A 49 7.75 18.95 -14.59
N ARG A 50 8.35 19.89 -13.85
CA ARG A 50 9.20 20.92 -14.43
C ARG A 50 10.41 21.17 -13.54
N GLY A 51 11.57 20.74 -14.00
CA GLY A 51 12.84 20.93 -13.28
C GLY A 51 12.88 20.19 -11.94
N GLY A 52 12.20 19.04 -11.83
CA GLY A 52 12.12 18.25 -10.61
C GLY A 52 11.05 18.71 -9.62
N TYR A 53 10.22 19.70 -9.99
CA TYR A 53 9.10 20.17 -9.18
C TYR A 53 7.77 19.80 -9.84
N ALA A 54 6.83 19.28 -9.04
CA ALA A 54 5.45 19.06 -9.47
C ALA A 54 4.66 20.37 -9.37
N ILE A 55 4.30 20.93 -10.52
CA ILE A 55 3.61 22.22 -10.62
C ILE A 55 2.18 21.99 -11.12
N PRO A 56 1.15 22.58 -10.47
CA PRO A 56 -0.24 22.43 -10.92
C PRO A 56 -0.41 23.00 -12.33
N LEU A 57 -0.81 22.13 -13.26
CA LEU A 57 -1.18 22.49 -14.63
C LEU A 57 -2.63 22.97 -14.66
N CYS A 58 -3.54 22.20 -14.08
CA CYS A 58 -4.94 22.57 -13.93
C CYS A 58 -5.63 21.88 -12.75
N TYR A 59 -6.73 22.48 -12.33
CA TYR A 59 -7.68 21.95 -11.36
C TYR A 59 -9.00 21.71 -12.06
N ALA A 60 -9.65 20.58 -11.81
CA ALA A 60 -10.95 20.25 -12.35
C ALA A 60 -11.93 19.89 -11.23
N LEU A 61 -13.15 20.43 -11.32
CA LEU A 61 -14.27 20.03 -10.48
C LEU A 61 -15.12 19.02 -11.25
N LEU A 62 -15.22 17.82 -10.69
CA LEU A 62 -15.90 16.69 -11.33
C LEU A 62 -17.22 16.37 -10.61
N PRO A 63 -18.31 16.13 -11.36
CA PRO A 63 -19.62 15.83 -10.77
C PRO A 63 -19.69 14.40 -10.24
N ASN A 64 -18.90 13.48 -10.81
CA ASN A 64 -18.82 12.08 -10.43
C ASN A 64 -17.50 11.46 -10.91
N LYS A 65 -17.27 10.21 -10.54
CA LYS A 65 -16.06 9.42 -10.85
C LYS A 65 -16.23 8.46 -12.04
N SER A 66 -17.14 8.78 -12.95
CA SER A 66 -17.34 7.92 -14.12
C SER A 66 -16.23 8.13 -15.14
N GLU A 67 -15.89 7.08 -15.89
CA GLU A 67 -14.95 7.16 -17.01
C GLU A 67 -15.35 8.25 -18.02
N ASN A 68 -16.66 8.41 -18.25
CA ASN A 68 -17.19 9.45 -19.13
C ASN A 68 -16.88 10.86 -18.61
N SER A 69 -16.97 11.09 -17.30
CA SER A 69 -16.62 12.38 -16.69
C SER A 69 -15.13 12.67 -16.80
N TYR A 70 -14.28 11.68 -16.59
CA TYR A 70 -12.83 11.82 -16.79
C TYR A 70 -12.47 12.10 -18.25
N ARG A 71 -13.07 11.38 -19.21
CA ARG A 71 -12.85 11.63 -20.65
C ARG A 71 -13.23 13.06 -21.03
N ARG A 72 -14.42 13.52 -20.63
CA ARG A 72 -14.88 14.90 -20.88
C ARG A 72 -13.94 15.94 -20.25
N MET A 73 -13.41 15.67 -19.06
CA MET A 73 -12.44 16.55 -18.41
C MET A 73 -11.12 16.60 -19.19
N ILE A 74 -10.59 15.45 -19.62
CA ILE A 74 -9.35 15.38 -20.41
C ILE A 74 -9.52 16.07 -21.76
N ASP A 75 -10.67 15.92 -22.43
CA ASP A 75 -10.98 16.63 -23.68
C ASP A 75 -10.93 18.16 -23.50
N LEU A 76 -11.45 18.69 -22.38
CA LEU A 76 -11.36 20.11 -22.06
C LEU A 76 -9.90 20.55 -21.81
N VAL A 77 -9.10 19.72 -21.13
CA VAL A 77 -7.68 19.98 -20.88
C VAL A 77 -6.88 19.97 -22.17
N MET A 78 -7.08 18.99 -23.05
CA MET A 78 -6.42 18.93 -24.37
C MET A 78 -6.86 20.08 -25.28
N GLY A 79 -8.12 20.50 -25.21
CA GLY A 79 -8.60 21.69 -25.91
C GLY A 79 -7.90 22.97 -25.44
N ALA A 80 -7.64 23.10 -24.14
CA ALA A 80 -6.90 24.23 -23.57
C ALA A 80 -5.39 24.15 -23.82
N PHE A 81 -4.82 22.93 -23.87
CA PHE A 81 -3.39 22.66 -24.04
C PHE A 81 -3.11 21.67 -25.17
N PRO A 82 -3.25 22.08 -26.44
CA PRO A 82 -3.12 21.16 -27.58
C PRO A 82 -1.71 20.57 -27.77
N SER A 83 -0.69 21.22 -27.21
CA SER A 83 0.70 20.75 -27.28
C SER A 83 1.09 19.80 -26.15
N LEU A 84 0.19 19.53 -25.20
CA LEU A 84 0.44 18.58 -24.12
C LEU A 84 0.58 17.16 -24.70
N ASN A 85 1.78 16.58 -24.57
CA ASN A 85 2.07 15.23 -25.03
C ASN A 85 3.07 14.55 -24.08
N PRO A 86 2.62 14.12 -22.89
CA PRO A 86 3.49 13.50 -21.89
C PRO A 86 3.96 12.12 -22.36
N ALA A 87 5.20 11.76 -22.01
CA ALA A 87 5.72 10.41 -22.17
C ALA A 87 5.28 9.49 -21.03
N SER A 88 5.02 10.04 -19.84
CA SER A 88 4.64 9.29 -18.65
C SER A 88 3.58 10.03 -17.82
N ILE A 89 2.66 9.30 -17.21
CA ILE A 89 1.57 9.85 -16.39
C ILE A 89 1.44 9.02 -15.11
N ALA A 90 1.49 9.65 -13.94
CA ALA A 90 1.47 8.98 -12.64
C ALA A 90 0.17 9.22 -11.87
N MET A 91 -0.70 8.18 -11.79
CA MET A 91 -2.07 8.26 -11.26
C MET A 91 -2.35 7.39 -10.04
N ASP A 92 -3.47 7.70 -9.39
CA ASP A 92 -4.22 6.76 -8.55
C ASP A 92 -4.79 5.56 -9.34
N PHE A 93 -5.05 4.46 -8.62
CA PHE A 93 -5.48 3.17 -9.18
C PHE A 93 -6.98 3.08 -9.51
N GLU A 94 -7.61 4.19 -9.93
CA GLU A 94 -9.02 4.20 -10.28
C GLU A 94 -9.22 3.84 -11.77
N MET A 95 -9.83 2.69 -12.08
CA MET A 95 -9.96 2.18 -13.46
C MET A 95 -10.61 3.19 -14.42
N ALA A 96 -11.57 3.98 -13.92
CA ALA A 96 -12.27 4.98 -14.72
C ALA A 96 -11.33 6.08 -15.24
N VAL A 97 -10.39 6.56 -14.41
CA VAL A 97 -9.43 7.58 -14.82
C VAL A 97 -8.32 6.99 -15.69
N ILE A 98 -7.85 5.79 -15.36
CA ILE A 98 -6.86 5.05 -16.15
C ILE A 98 -7.35 4.84 -17.60
N ASN A 99 -8.57 4.33 -17.77
CA ASN A 99 -9.16 4.11 -19.09
C ASN A 99 -9.32 5.41 -19.88
N ALA A 100 -9.60 6.52 -19.20
CA ALA A 100 -9.74 7.83 -19.83
C ALA A 100 -8.38 8.36 -20.32
N PHE A 101 -7.33 8.24 -19.52
CA PHE A 101 -5.98 8.67 -19.90
C PHE A 101 -5.34 7.77 -20.96
N ILE A 102 -5.53 6.46 -20.92
CA ILE A 102 -5.07 5.55 -21.98
C ILE A 102 -5.73 5.90 -23.32
N ALA A 103 -7.02 6.24 -23.31
CA ALA A 103 -7.72 6.66 -24.52
C ALA A 103 -7.20 7.99 -25.07
N ALA A 104 -6.82 8.93 -24.20
CA ALA A 104 -6.34 10.25 -24.59
C ALA A 104 -4.85 10.25 -24.99
N PHE A 105 -4.01 9.47 -24.31
CA PHE A 105 -2.56 9.41 -24.49
C PHE A 105 -2.10 7.95 -24.66
N PRO A 106 -2.41 7.30 -25.80
CA PRO A 106 -2.14 5.87 -25.99
C PRO A 106 -0.65 5.50 -26.01
N ASN A 107 0.23 6.49 -26.25
CA ASN A 107 1.68 6.31 -26.27
C ASN A 107 2.35 6.66 -24.94
N ALA A 108 1.61 7.16 -23.95
CA ALA A 108 2.15 7.51 -22.65
C ALA A 108 2.21 6.27 -21.74
N GLU A 109 3.30 6.12 -21.00
CA GLU A 109 3.41 5.12 -19.96
C GLU A 109 2.60 5.55 -18.74
N ILE A 110 1.66 4.71 -18.32
CA ILE A 110 0.88 4.94 -17.11
C ILE A 110 1.60 4.30 -15.93
N HIS A 111 2.01 5.12 -14.97
CA HIS A 111 2.57 4.71 -13.70
C HIS A 111 1.56 4.96 -12.57
N GLY A 112 1.66 4.19 -11.49
CA GLY A 112 0.93 4.45 -10.26
C GLY A 112 1.69 5.40 -9.35
N CYS A 113 0.98 6.26 -8.64
CA CYS A 113 1.56 7.16 -7.65
C CYS A 113 1.93 6.42 -6.35
N LEU A 114 3.23 6.29 -6.07
CA LEU A 114 3.81 5.61 -4.89
C LEU A 114 3.42 6.27 -3.54
N PHE A 115 3.00 7.54 -3.56
CA PHE A 115 2.73 8.33 -2.35
C PHE A 115 1.36 8.02 -1.73
N LEU A 116 0.32 7.76 -2.55
CA LEU A 116 -0.97 7.24 -2.09
C LEU A 116 -0.95 5.72 -1.83
N PHE A 117 0.03 5.03 -2.42
CA PHE A 117 0.24 3.58 -2.37
C PHE A 117 0.57 3.05 -0.96
N VAL A 118 1.36 3.79 -0.17
CA VAL A 118 1.72 3.39 1.22
C VAL A 118 0.56 3.60 2.19
N GLN A 119 -0.38 4.51 1.90
CA GLN A 119 -1.41 4.91 2.87
C GLN A 119 -2.71 4.11 2.81
N LYS A 120 -3.10 3.53 1.67
CA LYS A 120 -4.49 3.07 1.48
C LYS A 120 -4.74 1.58 1.34
N CYS A 121 -4.05 0.79 0.50
CA CYS A 121 -4.51 -0.57 0.23
C CYS A 121 -3.39 -1.53 -0.23
N GLY A 122 -3.30 -2.69 0.42
CA GLY A 122 -2.74 -3.89 -0.18
C GLY A 122 -3.51 -4.37 -1.42
N PHE A 123 -2.91 -5.34 -2.12
CA PHE A 123 -3.43 -6.10 -3.26
C PHE A 123 -3.45 -5.44 -4.66
N ARG A 124 -3.38 -4.11 -4.84
CA ARG A 124 -3.45 -3.47 -6.19
C ARG A 124 -2.15 -2.92 -6.77
N GLY A 125 -1.00 -3.22 -6.15
CA GLY A 125 0.33 -2.68 -6.52
C GLY A 125 1.13 -3.39 -7.59
N LEU A 126 0.61 -4.50 -8.10
CA LEU A 126 1.36 -5.41 -8.98
C LEU A 126 1.70 -4.84 -10.35
N LEU A 127 0.85 -3.95 -10.89
CA LEU A 127 0.91 -3.58 -12.31
C LEU A 127 1.94 -2.48 -12.61
N VAL A 128 2.36 -1.72 -11.61
CA VAL A 128 3.26 -0.54 -11.76
C VAL A 128 4.72 -0.89 -11.49
N LEU A 129 4.95 -1.98 -10.77
CA LEU A 129 6.29 -2.52 -10.55
C LEU A 129 6.70 -3.49 -11.67
N TYR A 130 5.73 -3.85 -12.53
CA TYR A 130 5.99 -4.58 -13.76
C TYR A 130 6.90 -3.73 -14.66
N ASN A 131 8.14 -4.18 -14.87
CA ASN A 131 9.25 -3.53 -15.59
C ASN A 131 10.07 -2.45 -14.88
N CYS A 132 9.88 -2.16 -13.58
CA CYS A 132 10.87 -1.36 -12.85
C CYS A 132 12.09 -2.22 -12.49
N ASP A 133 13.23 -1.92 -13.09
CA ASP A 133 14.49 -2.63 -12.84
C ASP A 133 15.24 -1.99 -11.66
N ILE A 134 14.59 -1.85 -10.50
CA ILE A 134 15.16 -1.35 -9.24
C ILE A 134 14.80 -2.36 -8.15
N LEU A 135 15.74 -2.67 -7.25
CA LEU A 135 15.60 -3.75 -6.27
C LEU A 135 14.43 -3.50 -5.31
N GLU A 136 14.23 -2.24 -4.90
CA GLU A 136 13.13 -1.77 -4.05
C GLU A 136 11.76 -1.96 -4.70
N ALA A 137 11.67 -1.76 -6.01
CA ALA A 137 10.44 -1.98 -6.76
C ALA A 137 10.09 -3.47 -6.83
N MET A 138 11.09 -4.32 -7.05
CA MET A 138 10.91 -5.77 -7.04
C MET A 138 10.51 -6.29 -5.65
N ALA A 139 11.15 -5.79 -4.59
CA ALA A 139 10.84 -6.12 -3.20
C ALA A 139 9.37 -5.79 -2.85
N LEU A 140 8.92 -4.59 -3.25
CA LEU A 140 7.55 -4.15 -3.03
C LEU A 140 6.54 -5.00 -3.83
N SER A 141 6.93 -5.47 -5.02
CA SER A 141 6.09 -6.36 -5.85
C SER A 141 5.89 -7.67 -5.14
N LEU A 142 7.00 -8.27 -4.69
CA LEU A 142 7.02 -9.52 -3.95
C LEU A 142 6.14 -9.42 -2.70
N GLN A 143 6.27 -8.35 -1.92
CA GLN A 143 5.42 -8.13 -0.74
C GLN A 143 3.94 -8.06 -1.12
N CYS A 144 3.59 -7.40 -2.23
CA CYS A 144 2.22 -7.36 -2.73
C CYS A 144 1.72 -8.75 -3.16
N TYR A 145 2.53 -9.55 -3.87
CA TYR A 145 2.18 -10.91 -4.27
C TYR A 145 1.92 -11.81 -3.06
N VAL A 146 2.76 -11.70 -2.02
CA VAL A 146 2.61 -12.45 -0.77
C VAL A 146 1.30 -12.08 -0.05
N HIS A 147 0.99 -10.78 0.10
CA HIS A 147 -0.29 -10.34 0.67
C HIS A 147 -1.49 -10.72 -0.18
N SER A 148 -1.26 -11.06 -1.45
CA SER A 148 -2.28 -11.46 -2.40
C SER A 148 -2.50 -12.98 -2.46
N ASP A 149 -1.80 -13.75 -1.62
CA ASP A 149 -1.79 -15.22 -1.64
C ASP A 149 -1.37 -15.80 -3.01
N ARG A 150 -0.56 -15.04 -3.77
CA ARG A 150 -0.03 -15.43 -5.09
C ARG A 150 1.45 -15.75 -4.98
N LEU A 151 1.75 -16.83 -4.25
CA LEU A 151 3.11 -17.28 -3.98
C LEU A 151 3.86 -17.69 -5.26
N ASP A 152 3.15 -18.17 -6.27
CA ASP A 152 3.68 -18.51 -7.59
C ASP A 152 4.38 -17.33 -8.28
N LEU A 153 3.72 -16.17 -8.27
CA LEU A 153 4.27 -14.94 -8.84
C LEU A 153 5.34 -14.32 -7.95
N ALA A 154 5.19 -14.42 -6.63
CA ALA A 154 6.19 -13.97 -5.66
C ALA A 154 7.53 -14.72 -5.86
N THR A 155 7.50 -16.04 -6.06
CA THR A 155 8.70 -16.83 -6.35
C THR A 155 9.36 -16.43 -7.67
N ASN A 156 8.57 -16.05 -8.68
CA ASN A 156 9.12 -15.59 -9.96
C ASN A 156 9.82 -14.23 -9.83
N GLU A 157 9.24 -13.28 -9.08
CA GLU A 157 9.92 -12.01 -8.77
C GLU A 157 11.17 -12.22 -7.91
N MET A 158 11.12 -13.14 -6.94
CA MET A 158 12.27 -13.46 -6.11
C MET A 158 13.48 -13.92 -6.94
N LYS A 159 13.25 -14.77 -7.96
CA LYS A 159 14.30 -15.19 -8.89
C LYS A 159 14.91 -14.01 -9.66
N ARG A 160 14.11 -13.01 -10.01
CA ARG A 160 14.60 -11.78 -10.66
C ARG A 160 15.46 -10.95 -9.71
N MET A 161 15.06 -10.85 -8.44
CA MET A 161 15.84 -10.16 -7.41
C MET A 161 17.19 -10.84 -7.17
N VAL A 162 17.21 -12.17 -7.00
CA VAL A 162 18.44 -12.95 -6.79
C VAL A 162 19.37 -12.85 -8.00
N ALA A 163 18.84 -12.90 -9.22
CA ALA A 163 19.64 -12.76 -10.44
C ALA A 163 20.31 -11.38 -10.57
N LYS A 164 19.77 -10.38 -9.87
CA LYS A 164 20.29 -9.01 -9.89
C LYS A 164 21.31 -8.76 -8.80
N ASP A 165 20.95 -9.09 -7.57
CA ASP A 165 21.82 -8.95 -6.40
C ASP A 165 21.34 -9.92 -5.31
N GLU A 166 22.03 -11.05 -5.20
CA GLU A 166 21.76 -12.08 -4.19
C GLU A 166 22.19 -11.63 -2.78
N ASP A 167 23.29 -10.88 -2.68
CA ASP A 167 23.90 -10.49 -1.39
C ASP A 167 23.26 -9.23 -0.78
N ALA A 168 22.44 -8.52 -1.55
CA ALA A 168 21.70 -7.37 -1.04
C ALA A 168 20.83 -7.76 0.17
N SER A 169 20.95 -6.99 1.26
CA SER A 169 20.15 -7.16 2.48
C SER A 169 18.64 -7.16 2.21
N LEU A 170 18.21 -6.40 1.19
CA LEU A 170 16.81 -6.35 0.78
C LEU A 170 16.36 -7.66 0.11
N THR A 171 17.19 -8.25 -0.76
CA THR A 171 16.92 -9.55 -1.37
C THR A 171 16.83 -10.63 -0.29
N GLN A 172 17.78 -10.67 0.65
CA GLN A 172 17.75 -11.61 1.75
C GLN A 172 16.49 -11.45 2.63
N LEU A 173 16.10 -10.22 2.95
CA LEU A 173 14.87 -9.96 3.70
C LEU A 173 13.62 -10.46 2.95
N CYS A 174 13.53 -10.20 1.64
CA CYS A 174 12.42 -10.69 0.82
C CYS A 174 12.39 -12.21 0.69
N SER A 175 13.55 -12.88 0.61
CA SER A 175 13.65 -14.35 0.67
C SER A 175 13.06 -14.89 1.95
N GLY A 176 13.45 -14.33 3.11
CA GLY A 176 12.96 -14.76 4.42
C GLY A 176 11.44 -14.61 4.54
N LEU A 177 10.88 -13.49 4.06
CA LEU A 177 9.43 -13.25 4.06
C LEU A 177 8.68 -14.21 3.12
N LEU A 178 9.24 -14.50 1.93
CA LEU A 178 8.64 -15.44 0.99
C LEU A 178 8.64 -16.88 1.55
N TYR A 179 9.75 -17.32 2.14
CA TYR A 179 9.84 -18.64 2.76
C TYR A 179 8.91 -18.80 3.96
N LEU A 180 8.74 -17.73 4.75
CA LEU A 180 7.72 -17.68 5.80
C LEU A 180 6.31 -17.88 5.23
N ALA A 181 6.00 -17.26 4.09
CA ALA A 181 4.69 -17.37 3.45
C ALA A 181 4.46 -18.74 2.77
N LEU A 182 5.51 -19.36 2.21
CA LEU A 182 5.45 -20.71 1.63
C LEU A 182 5.24 -21.79 2.71
N GLY A 183 5.83 -21.60 3.89
CA GLY A 183 5.76 -22.55 5.00
C GLY A 183 6.44 -23.89 4.71
N GLY A 184 6.17 -24.87 5.57
CA GLY A 184 6.72 -26.23 5.47
C GLY A 184 8.24 -26.27 5.64
N ASP A 185 8.93 -27.01 4.78
CA ASP A 185 10.39 -27.21 4.82
C ASP A 185 11.16 -25.89 4.64
N ASN A 186 10.53 -24.85 4.07
CA ASN A 186 11.16 -23.54 3.87
C ASN A 186 11.28 -22.72 5.17
N LEU A 187 10.61 -23.13 6.26
CA LEU A 187 10.66 -22.41 7.52
C LEU A 187 12.05 -22.45 8.18
N GLU A 188 12.83 -23.50 7.94
CA GLU A 188 14.20 -23.60 8.45
C GLU A 188 15.13 -22.59 7.75
N GLU A 189 15.00 -22.48 6.43
CA GLU A 189 15.72 -21.49 5.62
C GLU A 189 15.35 -20.06 6.02
N ALA A 190 14.04 -19.78 6.23
CA ALA A 190 13.59 -18.49 6.74
C ALA A 190 14.22 -18.14 8.09
N PHE A 191 14.30 -19.11 9.00
CA PHE A 191 14.88 -18.92 10.33
C PHE A 191 16.38 -18.56 10.24
N TYR A 192 17.14 -19.24 9.39
CA TYR A 192 18.56 -18.97 9.19
C TYR A 192 18.78 -17.55 8.68
N ILE A 193 18.04 -17.14 7.65
CA ILE A 193 18.14 -15.80 7.05
C ILE A 193 17.84 -14.70 8.08
N PHE A 194 16.73 -14.82 8.83
CA PHE A 194 16.39 -13.80 9.83
C PHE A 194 17.40 -13.75 10.98
N THR A 195 17.94 -14.90 11.40
CA THR A 195 18.97 -14.96 12.45
C THR A 195 20.26 -14.30 11.98
N GLU A 196 20.75 -14.67 10.79
CA GLU A 196 21.95 -14.08 10.19
C GLU A 196 21.80 -12.56 10.02
N MET A 197 20.64 -12.11 9.54
CA MET A 197 20.33 -10.69 9.39
C MET A 197 20.30 -9.95 10.73
N ALA A 198 19.82 -10.59 11.80
CA ALA A 198 19.78 -10.05 13.15
C ALA A 198 21.16 -10.07 13.85
N GLU A 199 22.08 -10.94 13.45
CA GLU A 199 23.46 -10.97 13.93
C GLU A 199 24.36 -9.97 13.20
N LYS A 200 24.21 -9.85 11.87
CA LYS A 200 24.99 -8.93 11.04
C LYS A 200 24.58 -7.46 11.23
N ASN A 201 23.30 -7.21 11.48
CA ASN A 201 22.75 -5.87 11.67
C ASN A 201 22.36 -5.62 13.12
N THR A 202 22.08 -4.37 13.47
CA THR A 202 21.46 -4.05 14.76
C THR A 202 20.11 -4.74 14.87
N LYS A 203 19.91 -5.54 15.92
CA LYS A 203 18.61 -6.17 16.23
C LYS A 203 17.51 -5.11 16.39
N THR A 204 16.74 -4.89 15.34
CA THR A 204 15.56 -4.02 15.35
C THR A 204 14.32 -4.80 15.79
N PRO A 205 13.32 -4.14 16.41
CA PRO A 205 12.05 -4.77 16.76
C PRO A 205 11.38 -5.50 15.58
N LEU A 206 11.48 -4.92 14.37
CA LEU A 206 10.92 -5.52 13.15
C LEU A 206 11.60 -6.85 12.79
N LEU A 207 12.93 -6.96 12.91
CA LEU A 207 13.64 -8.22 12.69
C LEU A 207 13.28 -9.25 13.75
N SER A 208 13.12 -8.84 15.02
CA SER A 208 12.66 -9.70 16.10
C SER A 208 11.23 -10.22 15.85
N VAL A 209 10.34 -9.39 15.32
CA VAL A 209 8.97 -9.79 14.92
C VAL A 209 9.02 -10.80 13.77
N GLY A 210 9.86 -10.58 12.75
CA GLY A 210 10.07 -11.54 11.66
C GLY A 210 10.54 -12.91 12.16
N LEU A 211 11.57 -12.92 13.02
CA LEU A 211 12.10 -14.14 13.64
C LEU A 211 11.06 -14.85 14.52
N ALA A 212 10.34 -14.10 15.35
CA ALA A 212 9.27 -14.65 16.18
C ALA A 212 8.13 -15.26 15.33
N SER A 213 7.80 -14.63 14.20
CA SER A 213 6.77 -15.14 13.28
C SER A 213 7.17 -16.48 12.66
N VAL A 214 8.46 -16.65 12.31
CA VAL A 214 9.00 -17.94 11.85
C VAL A 214 8.93 -19.00 12.96
N LEU A 215 9.34 -18.66 14.18
CA LEU A 215 9.28 -19.58 15.33
C LEU A 215 7.84 -20.01 15.66
N ILE A 216 6.89 -19.08 15.59
CA ILE A 216 5.45 -19.36 15.73
C ILE A 216 4.99 -20.32 14.62
N ALA A 217 5.40 -20.10 13.37
CA ALA A 217 5.06 -20.99 12.25
C ALA A 217 5.68 -22.39 12.40
N GLN A 218 6.86 -22.51 13.03
CA GLN A 218 7.48 -23.80 13.38
C GLN A 218 6.83 -24.48 14.61
N GLY A 219 5.96 -23.79 15.34
CA GLY A 219 5.35 -24.29 16.58
C GLY A 219 6.24 -24.19 17.83
N LYS A 220 7.36 -23.46 17.76
CA LYS A 220 8.29 -23.23 18.88
C LYS A 220 7.90 -21.96 19.64
N PHE A 221 6.79 -22.04 20.37
CA PHE A 221 6.20 -20.87 21.04
C PHE A 221 7.03 -20.32 22.20
N GLU A 222 7.79 -21.17 22.90
CA GLU A 222 8.64 -20.78 24.03
C GLU A 222 9.83 -19.91 23.58
N GLU A 223 10.48 -20.29 22.47
CA GLU A 223 11.56 -19.51 21.88
C GLU A 223 11.05 -18.17 21.34
N ALA A 224 9.86 -18.18 20.70
CA ALA A 224 9.21 -16.97 20.22
C ALA A 224 8.91 -15.98 21.37
N ASP A 225 8.44 -16.47 22.52
CA ASP A 225 8.17 -15.66 23.71
C ASP A 225 9.43 -14.94 24.21
N SER A 226 10.57 -15.63 24.22
CA SER A 226 11.85 -15.04 24.63
C SER A 226 12.30 -13.92 23.68
N VAL A 227 12.18 -14.13 22.37
CA VAL A 227 12.58 -13.14 21.35
C VAL A 227 11.68 -11.90 21.42
N LEU A 228 10.38 -12.09 21.58
CA LEU A 228 9.42 -10.99 21.70
C LEU A 228 9.59 -10.22 23.02
N ALA A 229 9.91 -10.90 24.12
CA ALA A 229 10.23 -10.25 25.39
C ALA A 229 11.48 -9.35 25.26
N GLU A 230 12.57 -9.83 24.63
CA GLU A 230 13.76 -9.02 24.36
C GLU A 230 13.40 -7.77 23.52
N SER A 231 12.51 -7.91 22.55
CA SER A 231 12.05 -6.79 21.73
C SER A 231 11.20 -5.78 22.51
N LEU A 232 10.34 -6.23 23.43
CA LEU A 232 9.49 -5.35 24.24
C LEU A 232 10.29 -4.58 25.30
N GLU A 233 11.40 -5.13 25.78
CA GLU A 233 12.32 -4.40 26.67
C GLU A 233 12.95 -3.19 25.95
N LYS A 234 13.21 -3.31 24.65
CA LYS A 234 13.78 -2.24 23.83
C LYS A 234 12.73 -1.21 23.39
N ASP A 235 11.57 -1.67 22.94
CA ASP A 235 10.45 -0.80 22.55
C ASP A 235 9.12 -1.36 23.09
N PRO A 236 8.66 -0.87 24.26
CA PRO A 236 7.41 -1.32 24.86
C PRO A 236 6.16 -0.99 24.05
N ASN A 237 6.24 -0.05 23.10
CA ASN A 237 5.09 0.43 22.32
C ASN A 237 5.07 -0.10 20.88
N HIS A 238 5.98 -1.01 20.53
CA HIS A 238 6.00 -1.60 19.20
C HIS A 238 4.76 -2.48 18.97
N LEU A 239 3.86 -2.03 18.08
CA LEU A 239 2.54 -2.64 17.90
C LEU A 239 2.63 -4.11 17.44
N GLU A 240 3.49 -4.41 16.47
CA GLU A 240 3.63 -5.77 15.92
C GLU A 240 4.17 -6.76 16.96
N THR A 241 5.11 -6.32 17.80
CA THR A 241 5.65 -7.16 18.89
C THR A 241 4.57 -7.48 19.91
N VAL A 242 3.75 -6.50 20.29
CA VAL A 242 2.64 -6.72 21.23
C VAL A 242 1.57 -7.64 20.63
N ILE A 243 1.25 -7.51 19.33
CA ILE A 243 0.31 -8.41 18.64
C ILE A 243 0.83 -9.86 18.66
N ASN A 244 2.08 -10.08 18.25
CA ASN A 244 2.68 -11.41 18.26
C ASN A 244 2.79 -11.98 19.69
N GLN A 245 3.05 -11.14 20.68
CA GLN A 245 3.08 -11.53 22.09
C GLN A 245 1.71 -12.00 22.59
N VAL A 246 0.62 -11.39 22.14
CA VAL A 246 -0.75 -11.84 22.44
C VAL A 246 -0.97 -13.25 21.89
N VAL A 247 -0.60 -13.49 20.63
CA VAL A 247 -0.75 -14.79 19.97
C VAL A 247 0.04 -15.87 20.73
N VAL A 248 1.32 -15.65 20.98
CA VAL A 248 2.18 -16.60 21.72
C VAL A 248 1.66 -16.86 23.13
N SER A 249 1.21 -15.82 23.83
CA SER A 249 0.66 -15.96 25.19
C SER A 249 -0.61 -16.80 25.23
N GLN A 250 -1.46 -16.73 24.18
CA GLN A 250 -2.64 -17.58 24.05
C GLN A 250 -2.26 -19.05 23.80
N PHE A 251 -1.27 -19.32 22.93
CA PHE A 251 -0.81 -20.67 22.64
C PHE A 251 -0.11 -21.34 23.84
N LEU A 252 0.65 -20.57 24.63
CA LEU A 252 1.30 -21.06 25.85
C LEU A 252 0.33 -21.23 27.04
N GLY A 253 -0.96 -20.91 26.87
CA GLY A 253 -1.95 -21.03 27.94
C GLY A 253 -1.71 -20.10 29.12
N LYS A 254 -1.04 -18.96 28.91
CA LYS A 254 -0.84 -17.95 29.95
C LYS A 254 -2.21 -17.37 30.40
N SER A 255 -2.29 -16.85 31.62
CA SER A 255 -3.54 -16.30 32.18
C SER A 255 -4.23 -15.32 31.23
N SER A 256 -5.55 -15.41 31.12
CA SER A 256 -6.35 -14.51 30.28
C SER A 256 -6.18 -13.03 30.64
N GLU A 257 -5.77 -12.75 31.89
CA GLU A 257 -5.43 -11.41 32.38
C GLU A 257 -4.25 -10.81 31.64
N VAL A 258 -3.24 -11.62 31.29
CA VAL A 258 -2.06 -11.18 30.53
C VAL A 258 -2.47 -10.78 29.11
N CYS A 259 -3.31 -11.61 28.47
CA CYS A 259 -3.83 -11.32 27.14
C CYS A 259 -4.70 -10.06 27.14
N THR A 260 -5.57 -9.91 28.14
CA THR A 260 -6.44 -8.73 28.29
C THR A 260 -5.63 -7.46 28.50
N ARG A 261 -4.55 -7.53 29.29
CA ARG A 261 -3.62 -6.41 29.51
C ARG A 261 -2.94 -6.01 28.20
N LEU A 262 -2.37 -6.95 27.45
CA LEU A 262 -1.70 -6.66 26.17
C LEU A 262 -2.68 -6.09 25.13
N LEU A 263 -3.91 -6.62 25.06
CA LEU A 263 -4.96 -6.08 24.21
C LEU A 263 -5.37 -4.66 24.63
N SER A 264 -5.42 -4.37 25.93
CA SER A 264 -5.71 -3.01 26.42
C SER A 264 -4.57 -2.04 26.07
N GLN A 265 -3.32 -2.49 26.14
CA GLN A 265 -2.16 -1.72 25.72
C GLN A 265 -2.23 -1.39 24.22
N LEU A 266 -2.57 -2.36 23.38
CA LEU A 266 -2.78 -2.13 21.94
C LEU A 266 -3.88 -1.09 21.67
N LYS A 267 -5.04 -1.22 22.34
CA LYS A 267 -6.17 -0.29 22.20
C LYS A 267 -5.82 1.13 22.64
N ASN A 268 -4.96 1.29 23.64
CA ASN A 268 -4.54 2.60 24.13
C ASN A 268 -3.47 3.23 23.24
N SER A 269 -2.55 2.44 22.69
CA SER A 269 -1.46 2.94 21.86
C SER A 269 -1.89 3.37 20.46
N ASN A 270 -2.78 2.62 19.79
CA ASN A 270 -3.18 2.98 18.43
C ASN A 270 -4.56 2.43 18.00
N GLN A 271 -5.62 3.21 18.18
CA GLN A 271 -7.01 2.79 17.89
C GLN A 271 -7.31 2.59 16.40
N SER A 272 -6.51 3.14 15.47
CA SER A 272 -6.74 3.03 14.02
C SER A 272 -6.01 1.85 13.37
N HIS A 273 -5.28 1.05 14.14
CA HIS A 273 -4.52 -0.07 13.58
C HIS A 273 -5.45 -1.13 12.96
N PRO A 274 -5.14 -1.68 11.76
CA PRO A 274 -6.01 -2.66 11.07
C PRO A 274 -6.44 -3.85 11.92
N PHE A 275 -5.52 -4.37 12.75
CA PHE A 275 -5.82 -5.47 13.68
C PHE A 275 -6.92 -5.12 14.69
N ILE A 276 -6.95 -3.90 15.22
CA ILE A 276 -7.95 -3.49 16.22
C ILE A 276 -9.32 -3.31 15.57
N LEU A 277 -9.35 -2.72 14.38
CA LEU A 277 -10.56 -2.58 13.59
C LEU A 277 -11.14 -3.95 13.23
N ASP A 278 -10.32 -4.88 12.75
CA ASP A 278 -10.75 -6.25 12.44
C ASP A 278 -11.24 -6.99 13.70
N HIS A 279 -10.57 -6.83 14.83
CA HIS A 279 -11.00 -7.38 16.11
C HIS A 279 -12.38 -6.84 16.54
N GLN A 280 -12.60 -5.53 16.45
CA GLN A 280 -13.88 -4.90 16.78
C GLN A 280 -14.99 -5.34 15.82
N LEU A 281 -14.70 -5.45 14.53
CA LEU A 281 -15.63 -5.96 13.53
C LEU A 281 -16.04 -7.40 13.82
N LYS A 282 -15.07 -8.27 14.15
CA LYS A 282 -15.34 -9.67 14.54
C LYS A 282 -16.16 -9.77 15.83
N GLU A 283 -15.90 -8.92 16.83
CA GLU A 283 -16.74 -8.83 18.04
C GLU A 283 -18.18 -8.45 17.70
N GLN A 284 -18.39 -7.44 16.84
CA GLN A 284 -19.73 -7.02 16.41
C GLN A 284 -20.46 -8.09 15.60
N LEU A 285 -19.75 -8.77 14.70
CA LEU A 285 -20.28 -9.89 13.93
C LEU A 285 -20.73 -11.03 14.85
N PHE A 286 -19.90 -11.39 15.83
CA PHE A 286 -20.24 -12.41 16.82
C PHE A 286 -21.47 -12.03 17.62
N GLN A 287 -21.55 -10.80 18.13
CA GLN A 287 -22.74 -10.32 18.86
C GLN A 287 -23.99 -10.33 17.99
N THR A 288 -23.87 -9.97 16.71
CA THR A 288 -24.98 -10.01 15.75
C THR A 288 -25.48 -11.43 15.53
N LEU A 289 -24.56 -12.40 15.37
CA LEU A 289 -24.88 -13.81 15.24
C LEU A 289 -25.56 -14.35 16.50
N CYS A 290 -25.03 -14.06 17.69
CA CYS A 290 -25.65 -14.47 18.96
C CYS A 290 -27.09 -13.96 19.07
N ARG A 291 -27.36 -12.72 18.63
CA ARG A 291 -28.72 -12.16 18.61
C ARG A 291 -29.62 -12.85 17.60
N SER A 292 -29.10 -13.24 16.43
CA SER A 292 -29.91 -13.97 15.43
C SER A 292 -30.24 -15.40 15.84
N PHE A 293 -29.40 -16.05 16.65
CA PHE A 293 -29.64 -17.41 17.18
C PHE A 293 -30.42 -17.42 18.51
N ALA A 294 -30.64 -16.25 19.13
CA ALA A 294 -31.42 -16.11 20.37
C ALA A 294 -32.92 -15.84 20.11
N ASN A 295 -33.34 -15.75 18.85
CA ASN A 295 -34.73 -15.75 18.38
C ASN A 295 -35.07 -17.11 17.76
#